data_AF-A0A9E6DAF0-F1
#
_entry.id   AF-A0A9E6DAF0-F1
#
_cell.length_a   1.000
_cell.length_b   1.000
_cell.length_c   1.000
_cell.angle_alpha   90.00
_cell.angle_beta   90.00
_cell.angle_gamma   90.00
#
_symmetry.space_group_name_H-M   'P 1'
#
loop_
_entity.id
_entity.type
_entity.pdbx_description
1 polymer ?
#
loop_
_entity_poly.entity_id
_entity_poly.type
_entity_poly.pdbx_seq_one_letter_code
_entity_poly.pdbx_strand_id
1 'polypeptide(L)'
;MKKFLLLLILLSSYISFSQYNIATENGNTINTCSGTFVDSGGTTGDYSNSETYTVTFCSTTPGQTIQLDFSSFDTESIDDFRVYDGNSTGALLIVEYNGTILPATV
;
A
#
# COMPACT_ATOMS: atom_id res chain seq x y z
N MET A 1 7.36 54.63 -3.11
CA MET A 1 6.90 53.43 -3.85
C MET A 1 7.92 52.32 -3.73
N LYS A 2 7.82 51.45 -2.73
CA LYS A 2 8.48 50.14 -2.77
C LYS A 2 7.41 49.13 -2.38
N LYS A 3 6.83 48.54 -3.42
CA LYS A 3 5.72 47.60 -3.35
C LYS A 3 6.17 46.45 -2.44
N PHE A 4 5.57 46.38 -1.25
CA PHE A 4 5.68 45.19 -0.41
C PHE A 4 5.03 44.08 -1.23
N LEU A 5 5.84 43.25 -1.85
CA LEU A 5 5.37 42.10 -2.61
C LEU A 5 4.75 41.17 -1.57
N LEU A 6 3.43 41.20 -1.45
CA LEU A 6 2.67 40.16 -0.75
C LEU A 6 3.06 38.84 -1.42
N LEU A 7 3.95 38.08 -0.80
CA LEU A 7 4.15 36.67 -1.10
C LEU A 7 2.90 35.96 -0.54
N LEU A 8 1.84 35.96 -1.33
CA LEU A 8 0.60 35.28 -1.03
C LEU A 8 0.86 33.77 -1.06
N ILE A 9 1.00 33.21 0.13
CA ILE A 9 0.73 31.82 0.54
C ILE A 9 0.43 30.87 -0.64
N LEU A 10 1.40 30.05 -0.99
CA LEU A 10 1.20 28.70 -1.50
C LEU A 10 2.08 27.75 -0.68
N LEU A 11 1.86 27.77 0.63
CA LEU A 11 2.16 26.61 1.46
C LEU A 11 0.98 25.64 1.30
N SER A 12 0.76 25.15 0.07
CA SER A 12 0.06 23.87 -0.06
C SER A 12 1.05 22.85 0.49
N SER A 13 1.02 22.64 1.80
CA SER A 13 1.47 21.38 2.36
C SER A 13 0.62 20.33 1.65
N TYR A 14 1.16 19.78 0.56
CA TYR A 14 0.60 18.58 -0.05
C TYR A 14 0.76 17.54 1.05
N ILE A 15 -0.34 17.24 1.74
CA ILE A 15 -0.42 16.00 2.51
C ILE A 15 -0.45 14.93 1.42
N SER A 16 0.72 14.60 0.89
CA SER A 16 0.88 13.42 0.05
C SER A 16 0.79 12.25 1.03
N PHE A 17 -0.32 11.53 1.02
CA PHE A 17 -0.37 10.23 1.65
C PHE A 17 0.74 9.37 1.04
N SER A 18 1.50 8.66 1.87
CA SER A 18 2.51 7.74 1.37
C SER A 18 1.81 6.65 0.56
N GLN A 19 2.20 6.50 -0.71
CA GLN A 19 1.77 5.43 -1.59
C GLN A 19 2.91 4.40 -1.70
N TYR A 20 2.58 3.13 -1.50
CA TYR A 20 3.51 2.01 -1.58
C TYR A 20 3.08 1.10 -2.74
N ASN A 21 3.93 0.98 -3.75
CA ASN A 21 3.72 0.07 -4.88
C ASN A 21 4.48 -1.24 -4.61
N ILE A 22 3.80 -2.38 -4.72
CA ILE A 22 4.38 -3.68 -4.34
C ILE A 22 5.62 -4.05 -5.16
N ALA A 23 5.70 -3.63 -6.44
CA ALA A 23 6.82 -3.94 -7.30
C ALA A 23 8.06 -3.14 -6.92
N THR A 24 7.90 -1.85 -6.57
CA THR A 24 9.02 -1.01 -6.13
C THR A 24 9.48 -1.36 -4.72
N GLU A 25 8.59 -1.89 -3.90
CA GLU A 25 8.85 -2.24 -2.49
C GLU A 25 9.11 -3.74 -2.26
N ASN A 26 9.31 -4.49 -3.34
CA ASN A 26 9.49 -5.94 -3.25
C ASN A 26 10.69 -6.32 -2.39
N GLY A 27 10.45 -7.13 -1.35
CA GLY A 27 11.42 -7.58 -0.36
C GLY A 27 11.71 -6.58 0.76
N ASN A 28 11.12 -5.38 0.72
CA ASN A 28 11.36 -4.37 1.74
C ASN A 28 10.46 -4.55 2.97
N THR A 29 10.96 -4.07 4.11
CA THR A 29 10.16 -3.84 5.32
C THR A 29 9.91 -2.35 5.48
N ILE A 30 8.65 -1.97 5.49
CA ILE A 30 8.18 -0.58 5.59
C ILE A 30 7.64 -0.35 6.99
N ASN A 31 8.27 0.57 7.73
CA ASN A 31 7.75 1.05 9.00
C ASN A 31 6.86 2.27 8.74
N THR A 32 5.54 2.14 8.94
CA THR A 32 4.58 3.21 8.67
C THR A 32 3.46 3.25 9.71
N CYS A 33 2.75 4.37 9.81
CA CYS A 33 1.50 4.48 10.57
C CYS A 33 0.25 4.50 9.70
N SER A 34 0.40 4.76 8.40
CA SER A 34 -0.70 4.77 7.41
C SER A 34 -0.13 4.93 6.01
N GLY A 35 -0.85 4.47 5.00
CA GLY A 35 -0.56 4.77 3.60
C GLY A 35 -1.55 4.10 2.67
N THR A 36 -1.40 4.36 1.38
CA THR A 36 -2.10 3.62 0.33
C THR A 36 -1.16 2.56 -0.22
N PHE A 37 -1.62 1.33 -0.29
CA PHE A 37 -0.89 0.23 -0.91
C PHE A 37 -1.53 -0.10 -2.25
N VAL A 38 -0.70 -0.28 -3.28
CA VAL A 38 -1.13 -0.62 -4.64
C VAL A 38 -0.26 -1.74 -5.20
N ASP A 39 -0.83 -2.47 -6.16
CA ASP A 39 -0.10 -3.47 -6.95
C ASP A 39 0.97 -2.83 -7.87
N SER A 40 1.55 -3.63 -8.77
CA SER A 40 2.60 -3.18 -9.69
C SER A 40 2.11 -2.19 -10.76
N GLY A 41 0.82 -2.25 -11.14
CA GLY A 41 0.17 -1.37 -12.11
C GLY A 41 -0.11 0.04 -11.57
N GLY A 42 -0.04 0.21 -10.26
CA GLY A 42 -0.22 1.48 -9.59
C GLY A 42 -1.68 1.81 -9.36
N THR A 43 -2.05 3.09 -9.38
CA THR A 43 -3.42 3.51 -9.05
C THR A 43 -4.41 3.38 -10.20
N THR A 44 -3.93 3.20 -11.43
CA THR A 44 -4.77 3.28 -12.64
C THR A 44 -4.49 2.19 -13.66
N GLY A 45 -3.47 1.37 -13.46
CA GLY A 45 -3.06 0.34 -14.41
C GLY A 45 -3.22 -1.05 -13.81
N ASP A 46 -3.27 -2.04 -14.69
CA ASP A 46 -3.30 -3.44 -14.30
C ASP A 46 -1.91 -3.89 -13.82
N TYR A 47 -1.88 -4.87 -12.92
CA TYR A 47 -0.63 -5.53 -12.53
C TYR A 47 0.00 -6.27 -13.73
N SER A 48 1.32 -6.46 -13.69
CA SER A 48 2.06 -7.14 -14.77
C SER A 48 1.97 -8.66 -14.66
N ASN A 49 2.02 -9.33 -15.81
CA ASN A 49 2.01 -10.80 -15.87
C ASN A 49 3.27 -11.40 -15.21
N SER A 50 3.11 -12.59 -14.63
CA SER A 50 4.22 -13.42 -14.11
C SER A 50 5.03 -12.73 -13.00
N GLU A 51 4.36 -12.00 -12.11
CA GLU A 51 5.01 -11.37 -10.96
C GLU A 51 4.84 -12.17 -9.66
N THR A 52 5.80 -12.03 -8.76
CA THR A 52 5.72 -12.57 -7.40
C THR A 52 6.45 -11.61 -6.50
N TYR A 53 5.68 -10.75 -5.85
CA TYR A 53 6.19 -9.69 -4.98
C TYR A 53 5.72 -9.87 -3.55
N THR A 54 6.51 -9.39 -2.61
CA THR A 54 6.18 -9.42 -1.19
C THR A 54 6.69 -8.14 -0.54
N VAL A 55 5.90 -7.54 0.33
CA VAL A 55 6.30 -6.39 1.14
C VAL A 55 5.83 -6.63 2.57
N THR A 56 6.65 -6.24 3.54
CA THR A 56 6.32 -6.36 4.97
C THR A 56 6.00 -4.98 5.53
N PHE A 57 4.81 -4.81 6.11
CA PHE A 57 4.44 -3.56 6.79
C PHE A 57 4.52 -3.73 8.31
N CYS A 58 5.16 -2.77 8.97
CA CYS A 58 5.28 -2.70 10.42
C CYS A 58 4.74 -1.36 10.93
N SER A 59 3.98 -1.39 12.02
CA SER A 59 3.55 -0.16 12.69
C SER A 59 4.77 0.59 13.26
N THR A 60 4.84 1.91 13.06
CA THR A 60 5.83 2.75 13.75
C THR A 60 5.53 2.92 15.24
N THR A 61 4.32 2.56 15.69
CA THR A 61 3.90 2.64 17.09
C THR A 61 3.97 1.25 17.73
N PRO A 62 4.86 1.03 18.71
CA PRO A 62 4.98 -0.26 19.39
C PRO A 62 3.65 -0.73 19.99
N GLY A 63 3.31 -2.00 19.77
CA GLY A 63 2.09 -2.62 20.28
C GLY A 63 0.83 -2.40 19.42
N GLN A 64 0.91 -1.59 18.36
CA GLN A 64 -0.18 -1.42 17.39
C GLN A 64 -0.04 -2.41 16.23
N THR A 65 -1.17 -2.79 15.64
CA THR A 65 -1.24 -3.66 14.46
C THR A 65 -1.37 -2.86 13.17
N ILE A 66 -1.08 -3.50 12.03
CA ILE A 66 -1.47 -3.00 10.71
C ILE A 66 -2.89 -3.49 10.43
N GLN A 67 -3.70 -2.63 9.82
CA GLN A 67 -5.01 -2.95 9.27
C GLN A 67 -4.97 -2.69 7.77
N LEU A 68 -5.55 -3.59 6.97
CA LEU A 68 -5.70 -3.42 5.52
C LEU A 68 -7.17 -3.18 5.18
N ASP A 69 -7.46 -1.99 4.64
CA ASP A 69 -8.77 -1.63 4.11
C ASP A 69 -8.70 -1.56 2.58
N PHE A 70 -9.47 -2.41 1.90
CA PHE A 70 -9.45 -2.53 0.45
C PHE A 70 -10.42 -1.53 -0.19
N SER A 71 -9.90 -0.67 -1.07
CA SER A 71 -10.69 0.25 -1.88
C SER A 71 -11.00 -0.30 -3.28
N SER A 72 -10.17 -1.20 -3.79
CA SER A 72 -10.33 -1.90 -5.06
C SER A 72 -9.62 -3.26 -5.00
N PHE A 73 -10.15 -4.26 -5.71
CA PHE A 73 -9.53 -5.57 -5.86
C PHE A 73 -9.99 -6.20 -7.17
N ASP A 74 -9.04 -6.48 -8.05
CA ASP A 74 -9.28 -7.07 -9.37
C ASP A 74 -8.07 -7.91 -9.76
N THR A 75 -8.18 -9.23 -9.60
CA THR A 75 -7.18 -10.20 -10.07
C THR A 75 -7.83 -11.24 -10.96
N GLU A 76 -7.04 -11.89 -11.80
CA GLU A 76 -7.48 -13.12 -12.45
C GLU A 76 -7.74 -14.21 -11.40
N SER A 77 -8.66 -15.13 -11.69
CA SER A 77 -9.03 -16.22 -10.76
C SER A 77 -7.92 -17.27 -10.57
N ILE A 78 -6.84 -17.17 -11.34
CA ILE A 78 -5.68 -18.05 -11.30
C ILE A 78 -4.50 -17.44 -10.54
N ASP A 79 -4.60 -16.16 -10.19
CA ASP A 79 -3.61 -15.42 -9.42
C ASP A 79 -4.04 -15.33 -7.96
N ASP A 80 -3.10 -14.99 -7.07
CA ASP A 80 -3.37 -14.96 -5.63
C ASP A 80 -2.83 -13.69 -4.96
N PHE A 81 -3.65 -13.10 -4.10
CA PHE A 81 -3.24 -12.11 -3.11
C PHE A 81 -3.24 -12.75 -1.72
N ARG A 82 -2.12 -12.67 -1.00
CA ARG A 82 -1.93 -13.32 0.31
C ARG A 82 -1.50 -12.33 1.39
N VAL A 83 -2.06 -12.47 2.59
CA VAL A 83 -1.65 -11.70 3.78
C VAL A 83 -1.16 -12.66 4.86
N TYR A 84 0.02 -12.38 5.40
CA TYR A 84 0.65 -13.17 6.46
C TYR A 84 0.77 -12.32 7.72
N ASP A 85 0.41 -12.88 8.88
CA ASP A 85 0.63 -12.28 10.20
C ASP A 85 2.04 -12.59 10.69
N GLY A 86 2.99 -11.76 10.27
CA GLY A 86 4.39 -11.84 10.67
C GLY A 86 5.32 -11.11 9.71
N ASN A 87 6.63 -11.37 9.83
CA ASN A 87 7.67 -10.66 9.08
C ASN A 87 8.07 -11.33 7.75
N SER A 88 7.43 -12.45 7.38
CA SER A 88 7.77 -13.22 6.19
C SER A 88 6.61 -14.12 5.74
N THR A 89 6.72 -14.68 4.54
CA THR A 89 5.77 -15.65 3.96
C THR A 89 5.79 -17.03 4.66
N GLY A 90 6.69 -17.25 5.62
CA GLY A 90 6.67 -18.42 6.49
C GLY A 90 5.78 -18.26 7.73
N ALA A 91 5.21 -17.07 7.94
CA ALA A 91 4.32 -16.78 9.06
C ALA A 91 2.89 -17.29 8.82
N LEU A 92 1.97 -17.03 9.76
CA LEU A 92 0.58 -17.48 9.66
C LEU A 92 -0.11 -16.80 8.47
N LEU A 93 -0.54 -17.58 7.48
CA LEU A 93 -1.42 -17.10 6.41
C LEU A 93 -2.80 -16.81 7.01
N ILE A 94 -3.19 -15.55 7.04
CA ILE A 94 -4.50 -15.13 7.56
C ILE A 94 -5.54 -14.97 6.45
N VAL A 95 -5.08 -14.68 5.23
CA VAL A 95 -5.95 -14.40 4.08
C VAL A 95 -5.29 -14.85 2.78
N GLU A 96 -6.10 -15.43 1.90
CA GLU A 96 -5.81 -15.67 0.50
C GLU A 96 -7.05 -15.30 -0.33
N TYR A 97 -6.91 -14.37 -1.27
CA TYR A 97 -7.98 -13.89 -2.16
C TYR A 97 -7.57 -13.93 -3.62
N ASN A 98 -8.56 -14.05 -4.49
CA ASN A 98 -8.44 -13.91 -5.93
C ASN A 98 -9.77 -13.46 -6.56
N GLY A 99 -9.73 -13.12 -7.84
CA GLY A 99 -10.90 -12.65 -8.58
C GLY A 99 -11.22 -11.19 -8.27
N THR A 100 -12.51 -10.85 -8.37
CA THR A 100 -12.98 -9.45 -8.36
C THR A 100 -13.89 -9.11 -7.18
N ILE A 101 -14.02 -10.02 -6.22
CA ILE A 101 -14.79 -9.77 -5.00
C ILE A 101 -13.93 -8.91 -4.09
N LEU A 102 -14.45 -7.74 -3.70
CA LEU A 102 -13.76 -6.85 -2.76
C LEU A 102 -13.57 -7.55 -1.41
N PRO A 103 -12.33 -7.71 -0.93
CA PRO A 103 -12.03 -8.27 0.38
C PRO A 103 -12.66 -7.53 1.55
N ALA A 104 -12.90 -8.25 2.65
CA ALA A 104 -13.15 -7.64 3.94
C ALA A 104 -11.86 -7.05 4.53
N THR A 105 -12.00 -6.08 5.44
CA THR A 105 -10.88 -5.55 6.24
C THR A 105 -10.16 -6.68 6.97
N VAL A 106 -8.82 -6.60 6.97
CA VAL A 106 -7.91 -7.55 7.63
C VAL A 106 -7.14 -6.85 8.73
#